data_AF-A0A392USL1-F1
#
_entry.id   AF-A0A392USL1-F1
#
_cell.length_a   1.000
_cell.length_b   1.000
_cell.length_c   1.000
_cell.angle_alpha   90.00
_cell.angle_beta   90.00
_cell.angle_gamma   90.00
#
_symmetry.space_group_name_H-M   'P 1'
#
loop_
_entity.id
_entity.type
_entity.pdbx_description
1 polymer ?
#
loop_
_entity_poly.entity_id
_entity_poly.type
_entity_poly.pdbx_seq_one_letter_code
_entity_poly.pdbx_strand_id
1 'polypeptide(L)' 'MLPTHQEVKAAVFALNRDSAPSPDGFGAFFFHHFWDIVSSDV' A
#
# COMPACT_ATOMS: atom_id res chain seq x y z
N MET A 1 12.75 15.99 0.12
CA MET A 1 12.87 14.90 1.12
C MET A 1 12.07 13.74 0.59
N LEU A 2 12.61 12.53 0.67
CA LEU A 2 11.87 11.31 0.34
C LEU A 2 11.23 10.76 1.62
N PRO A 3 10.01 10.20 1.55
CA PRO A 3 9.39 9.57 2.70
C PRO A 3 10.22 8.37 3.16
N THR A 4 10.24 8.14 4.47
CA THR A 4 10.84 6.95 5.08
C THR A 4 9.97 5.72 4.82
N HIS A 5 10.56 4.52 4.87
CA HIS A 5 9.79 3.27 4.76
C HIS A 5 8.62 3.20 5.76
N GLN A 6 8.81 3.76 6.95
CA GLN A 6 7.78 3.75 7.99
C GLN A 6 6.61 4.67 7.64
N GLU A 7 6.87 5.83 7.03
CA GLU A 7 5.85 6.74 6.52
C GLU A 7 5.09 6.12 5.34
N VAL A 8 5.79 5.45 4.40
CA VAL A 8 5.14 4.78 3.27
C VAL A 8 4.25 3.63 3.77
N LYS A 9 4.74 2.81 4.71
CA LYS A 9 3.94 1.77 5.35
C LYS A 9 2.69 2.34 6.01
N ALA A 10 2.83 3.40 6.79
CA ALA A 10 1.69 4.03 7.45
C ALA A 10 0.65 4.55 6.46
N ALA A 11 1.08 5.18 5.36
CA ALA A 11 0.20 5.67 4.30
C ALA A 11 -0.54 4.52 3.59
N VAL A 12 0.15 3.43 3.26
CA VAL A 12 -0.45 2.26 2.62
C VAL A 12 -1.48 1.59 3.53
N PHE A 13 -1.17 1.44 4.82
CA PHE A 13 -2.08 0.82 5.80
C PHE A 13 -3.24 1.73 6.22
N ALA A 14 -3.14 3.04 5.98
CA ALA A 14 -4.25 3.99 6.17
C ALA A 14 -5.29 3.95 5.03
N LEU A 15 -4.99 3.30 3.90
CA LEU A 15 -5.96 3.14 2.80
C LEU A 15 -7.11 2.22 3.22
N ASN A 16 -8.34 2.64 2.90
CA ASN A 16 -9.53 1.85 3.17
C ASN A 16 -9.50 0.55 2.33
N ARG A 17 -9.51 -0.59 3.02
CA ARG A 17 -9.51 -1.93 2.42
C ARG A 17 -10.68 -2.14 1.47
N ASP A 18 -11.84 -1.59 1.81
CA ASP A 18 -13.11 -1.84 1.10
C ASP A 18 -13.42 -0.77 0.05
N SER A 19 -12.48 0.15 -0.19
CA SER A 19 -12.61 1.10 -1.30
C SER A 19 -12.61 0.34 -2.63
N ALA A 20 -13.47 0.79 -3.55
CA ALA A 20 -13.53 0.24 -4.89
C ALA A 20 -12.11 0.24 -5.51
N PRO A 21 -11.67 -0.89 -6.10
CA PRO A 21 -10.37 -0.94 -6.75
C PRO A 21 -10.30 0.13 -7.84
N SER A 22 -9.13 0.73 -7.98
CA SER A 22 -8.80 1.60 -9.11
C SER A 22 -9.02 0.82 -10.43
N PRO A 23 -9.15 1.48 -11.59
CA PRO A 23 -9.35 0.78 -12.87
C PRO A 23 -8.27 -0.26 -13.21
N ASP A 24 -7.13 -0.22 -12.52
CA ASP A 24 -6.05 -1.20 -12.56
C ASP A 24 -6.38 -2.53 -11.84
N GLY A 25 -7.47 -2.60 -11.07
CA GLY A 25 -7.89 -3.78 -10.32
C GLY A 25 -7.20 -3.98 -8.97
N PHE A 26 -6.28 -3.09 -8.55
CA PHE A 26 -5.52 -3.23 -7.32
C PHE A 26 -6.02 -2.26 -6.24
N GLY A 27 -6.73 -2.80 -5.25
CA GLY A 27 -7.17 -2.06 -4.07
C GLY A 27 -6.14 -2.11 -2.94
N ALA A 28 -6.44 -1.39 -1.85
CA ALA A 28 -5.63 -1.37 -0.62
C ALA A 28 -5.36 -2.77 -0.05
N PHE A 29 -6.31 -3.70 -0.23
CA PHE A 29 -6.15 -5.11 0.15
C PHE A 29 -4.89 -5.75 -0.44
N PHE A 30 -4.57 -5.48 -1.72
CA PHE A 30 -3.40 -6.06 -2.37
C PHE A 30 -2.12 -5.62 -1.67
N PHE A 31 -1.97 -4.31 -1.44
CA PHE A 31 -0.79 -3.75 -0.80
C PHE A 31 -0.67 -4.16 0.67
N HIS A 32 -1.79 -4.35 1.38
CA HIS A 32 -1.77 -4.87 2.75
C HIS A 32 -1.32 -6.34 2.78
N HIS A 33 -1.79 -7.16 1.82
CA HIS A 33 -1.53 -8.60 1.81
C HIS A 33 -0.11 -8.93 1.32
N PHE A 34 0.40 -8.20 0.33
CA PHE A 34 1.71 -8.42 -0.28
C PHE A 34 2.76 -7.40 0.17
N TRP A 35 2.54 -6.68 1.26
CA TRP A 35 3.47 -5.65 1.76
C TRP A 35 4.89 -6.19 1.94
N ASP A 36 5.06 -7.42 2.43
CA ASP A 36 6.38 -8.01 2.66
C ASP A 36 7.17 -8.25 1.36
N ILE A 37 6.49 -8.31 0.21
CA ILE A 37 7.10 -8.40 -1.11
C ILE A 37 7.31 -6.99 -1.67
N VAL A 38 6.29 -6.14 -1.63
CA VAL A 38 6.32 -4.80 -2.25
C VAL A 38 7.28 -3.86 -1.51
N SER A 39 7.41 -4.00 -0.19
CA SER A 39 8.23 -3.12 0.63
C SER A 39 9.74 -3.26 0.43
N SER A 40 10.21 -4.29 -0.30
CA SER A 40 11.63 -4.38 -0.68
C SER A 40 12.03 -3.36 -1.76
N ASP A 41 11.06 -2.88 -2.53
CA ASP A 41 11.27 -2.02 -3.70
C ASP A 41 10.90 -0.54 -3.43
N VAL A 42 10.53 -0.23 -2.18
CA VAL A 42 9.96 1.05 -1.73
C VAL A 42 10.97 1.86 -0.93
#